data_AF-A0A0R3APM0-F1
#
_entry.id   AF-A0A0R3APM0-F1
#
_cell.length_a   1.000
_cell.length_b   1.000
_cell.length_c   1.000
_cell.angle_alpha   90.00
_cell.angle_beta   90.00
_cell.angle_gamma   90.00
#
_symmetry.space_group_name_H-M   'P 1'
#
loop_
_entity.id
_entity.type
_entity.pdbx_description
1 polymer ?
#
loop_
_entity_poly.entity_id
_entity_poly.type
_entity_poly.pdbx_seq_one_letter_code
_entity_poly.pdbx_strand_id
1 'polypeptide(L)'
;MNINNGMTIKLPYDLLLPEAGVSIVAAASLNLYNQYSGWNDLRLSKQLAGDFKMFEDPKNPGFITLSRLEELSKECTDVGQFAKELLKRESLLDKLDSDGDKWLDGKISPQSIQDTIAELTQLRKNSQVKVSVISGVAPLVEVTPAVVATVGPL
;
A
#
# COMPACT_ATOMS: atom_id res chain seq x y z
N MET A 1 -47.14 0.77 1.97
CA MET A 1 -46.08 1.67 2.50
C MET A 1 -44.86 1.44 1.64
N ASN A 2 -44.51 2.42 0.81
CA ASN A 2 -43.54 2.30 -0.27
C ASN A 2 -42.37 3.25 0.07
N ILE A 3 -41.18 2.72 0.32
CA ILE A 3 -39.98 3.53 0.57
C ILE A 3 -39.06 3.44 -0.64
N ASN A 4 -39.27 4.39 -1.54
CA ASN A 4 -38.31 4.77 -2.56
C ASN A 4 -37.12 5.46 -1.86
N ASN A 5 -35.95 4.83 -1.86
CA ASN A 5 -34.69 5.55 -1.72
C ASN A 5 -33.84 5.21 -2.95
N GLY A 6 -33.92 6.09 -3.93
CA GLY A 6 -33.11 6.05 -5.14
C GLY A 6 -31.64 6.27 -4.78
N MET A 7 -30.88 5.19 -4.70
CA MET A 7 -29.43 5.25 -4.79
C MET A 7 -29.05 4.92 -6.24
N THR A 8 -28.86 5.97 -7.04
CA THR A 8 -28.33 5.83 -8.40
C THR A 8 -26.87 5.38 -8.30
N ILE A 9 -26.65 4.07 -8.39
CA ILE A 9 -25.31 3.53 -8.61
C ILE A 9 -24.94 3.89 -10.05
N LYS A 10 -24.08 4.91 -10.22
CA LYS A 10 -23.40 5.14 -11.50
C LYS A 10 -22.47 3.96 -11.76
N LEU A 11 -22.96 2.96 -12.47
CA LEU A 11 -22.14 1.92 -13.05
C LEU A 11 -21.19 2.59 -14.07
N PRO A 12 -19.86 2.43 -13.96
CA PRO A 12 -18.97 2.88 -15.02
C PRO A 12 -19.31 2.12 -16.31
N TYR A 13 -19.41 2.89 -17.39
CA TYR A 13 -19.74 2.45 -18.75
C TYR A 13 -18.70 1.44 -19.24
N ASP A 14 -19.07 0.16 -19.34
CA ASP A 14 -18.66 -0.79 -20.39
C ASP A 14 -19.32 -2.19 -20.20
N LEU A 15 -20.63 -2.20 -19.93
CA LEU A 15 -21.45 -3.42 -19.99
C LEU A 15 -22.28 -3.41 -21.28
N LEU A 16 -21.60 -3.53 -22.41
CA LEU A 16 -22.21 -4.05 -23.64
C LEU A 16 -22.30 -5.57 -23.49
N LEU A 17 -23.44 -6.03 -23.02
CA LEU A 17 -23.82 -7.44 -22.98
C LEU A 17 -24.06 -7.96 -24.41
N PRO A 18 -23.49 -9.10 -24.81
CA PRO A 18 -24.19 -10.03 -25.68
C PRO A 18 -24.94 -11.04 -24.81
N GLU A 19 -26.26 -11.00 -24.94
CA GLU A 19 -27.27 -12.02 -24.60
C GLU A 19 -26.71 -13.45 -24.50
N ALA A 20 -26.40 -13.92 -23.28
CA ALA A 20 -26.50 -15.33 -22.88
C ALA A 20 -26.13 -15.50 -21.40
N GLY A 21 -27.15 -15.61 -20.54
CA GLY A 21 -27.17 -16.58 -19.45
C GLY A 21 -25.99 -16.62 -18.46
N VAL A 22 -25.53 -15.49 -17.92
CA VAL A 22 -24.68 -15.52 -16.72
C VAL A 22 -25.56 -15.51 -15.49
N SER A 23 -25.65 -16.70 -14.91
CA SER A 23 -26.45 -17.02 -13.73
C SER A 23 -26.05 -16.18 -12.52
N ILE A 24 -27.06 -15.81 -11.72
CA ILE A 24 -27.03 -15.10 -10.44
C ILE A 24 -26.00 -15.63 -9.42
N VAL A 25 -25.37 -16.79 -9.69
CA VAL A 25 -24.20 -17.32 -8.96
C VAL A 25 -22.96 -16.43 -9.03
N ALA A 26 -22.81 -15.52 -10.00
CA ALA A 26 -21.67 -14.59 -10.00
C ALA A 26 -21.74 -13.55 -8.86
N ALA A 27 -22.93 -13.26 -8.32
CA ALA A 27 -23.08 -12.35 -7.18
C ALA A 27 -22.63 -13.01 -5.85
N ALA A 28 -22.58 -14.34 -5.77
CA ALA A 28 -22.03 -15.05 -4.61
C ALA A 28 -20.49 -15.10 -4.62
N SER A 29 -19.84 -14.79 -5.75
CA SER A 29 -18.38 -14.61 -5.84
C SER A 29 -17.90 -13.29 -5.22
N LEU A 30 -18.81 -12.43 -4.74
CA LEU A 30 -18.51 -11.10 -4.22
C LEU A 30 -17.90 -11.07 -2.81
N ASN A 31 -17.70 -12.22 -2.14
CA ASN A 31 -17.02 -12.29 -0.83
C ASN A 31 -15.60 -12.90 -0.92
N LEU A 32 -15.07 -13.13 -2.12
CA LEU A 32 -13.72 -13.69 -2.31
C LEU A 32 -12.63 -12.66 -2.63
N TYR A 33 -13.00 -11.46 -3.09
CA TYR A 33 -12.02 -10.45 -3.43
C TYR A 33 -11.83 -9.48 -2.27
N ASN A 34 -10.82 -9.75 -1.45
CA ASN A 34 -10.37 -8.76 -0.46
C ASN A 34 -9.91 -7.50 -1.22
N GLN A 35 -10.66 -6.40 -1.12
CA GLN A 35 -10.38 -5.17 -1.87
C GLN A 35 -8.99 -4.58 -1.60
N TYR A 36 -8.37 -4.96 -0.48
CA TYR A 36 -7.04 -4.53 -0.06
C TYR A 36 -5.91 -5.41 -0.63
N SER A 37 -6.21 -6.56 -1.23
CA SER A 37 -5.19 -7.49 -1.77
C SER A 37 -4.28 -6.85 -2.83
N GLY A 38 -4.82 -5.94 -3.65
CA GLY A 38 -4.03 -5.19 -4.64
C GLY A 38 -3.26 -4.00 -4.07
N TRP A 39 -3.38 -3.71 -2.76
CA TRP A 39 -2.72 -2.55 -2.17
C TRP A 39 -1.26 -2.89 -1.85
N ASN A 40 -0.39 -1.88 -1.93
CA ASN A 40 0.98 -2.01 -1.43
C ASN A 40 1.06 -1.61 0.04
N ASP A 41 2.16 -1.99 0.67
CA ASP A 41 2.40 -1.80 2.10
C ASP A 41 2.33 -0.32 2.52
N LEU A 42 2.78 0.59 1.66
CA LEU A 42 2.70 2.04 1.92
C LEU A 42 1.24 2.51 1.97
N ARG A 43 0.39 2.01 1.07
CA ARG A 43 -1.03 2.36 1.05
C ARG A 43 -1.76 1.76 2.25
N LEU A 44 -1.47 0.52 2.61
CA LEU A 44 -2.02 -0.12 3.82
C LEU A 44 -1.61 0.65 5.08
N SER A 45 -0.34 0.99 5.23
CA SER A 45 0.16 1.74 6.39
C SER A 45 -0.51 3.11 6.52
N LYS A 46 -0.70 3.83 5.41
CA LYS A 46 -1.42 5.12 5.39
C LYS A 46 -2.89 4.99 5.78
N GLN A 47 -3.56 3.94 5.32
CA GLN A 47 -4.94 3.68 5.71
C GLN A 47 -5.03 3.36 7.19
N LEU A 48 -4.15 2.49 7.70
CA LEU A 48 -4.08 2.15 9.11
C LEU A 48 -3.82 3.38 10.00
N ALA A 49 -2.98 4.31 9.55
CA ALA A 49 -2.76 5.58 10.24
C ALA A 49 -4.03 6.46 10.28
N GLY A 50 -4.76 6.55 9.17
CA GLY A 50 -5.98 7.34 9.09
C GLY A 50 -7.11 6.79 9.96
N ASP A 51 -7.23 5.47 10.01
CA ASP A 51 -8.32 4.77 10.71
C ASP A 51 -7.86 4.13 12.03
N PHE A 52 -6.74 4.57 12.59
CA PHE A 52 -6.10 3.95 13.77
C PHE A 52 -7.10 3.61 14.89
N LYS A 53 -8.01 4.55 15.19
CA LYS A 53 -9.02 4.40 16.24
C LYS A 53 -10.02 3.27 16.00
N MET A 54 -10.24 2.85 14.76
CA MET A 54 -11.10 1.70 14.44
C MET A 54 -10.45 0.36 14.79
N PHE A 55 -9.12 0.32 14.80
CA PHE A 55 -8.32 -0.88 15.07
C PHE A 55 -7.76 -0.92 16.49
N GLU A 56 -7.86 0.19 17.23
CA GLU A 56 -7.38 0.31 18.61
C GLU A 56 -7.97 -0.78 19.51
N ASP A 57 -7.12 -1.38 20.35
CA ASP A 57 -7.52 -2.36 21.32
C ASP A 57 -8.13 -1.66 22.55
N PRO A 58 -9.41 -1.89 22.88
CA PRO A 58 -10.04 -1.28 24.06
C PRO A 58 -9.34 -1.63 25.38
N LYS A 59 -8.62 -2.75 25.43
CA LYS A 59 -7.86 -3.20 26.61
C LYS A 59 -6.47 -2.56 26.68
N ASN A 60 -5.95 -2.06 25.56
CA ASN A 60 -4.64 -1.45 25.43
C ASN A 60 -4.78 -0.11 24.67
N PRO A 61 -5.34 0.93 25.32
CA PRO A 61 -5.57 2.21 24.67
C PRO A 61 -4.25 2.80 24.16
N GLY A 62 -4.28 3.39 22.98
CA GLY A 62 -3.12 3.91 22.27
C GLY A 62 -2.41 2.89 21.39
N PHE A 63 -2.83 1.63 21.37
CA PHE A 63 -2.18 0.56 20.62
C PHE A 63 -3.19 -0.30 19.84
N ILE A 64 -2.74 -0.83 18.72
CA ILE A 64 -3.39 -1.91 17.99
C ILE A 64 -2.62 -3.18 18.33
N THR A 65 -3.28 -4.16 18.93
CA THR A 65 -2.65 -5.44 19.28
C THR A 65 -2.92 -6.49 18.21
N LEU A 66 -2.01 -7.47 18.10
CA LEU A 66 -2.20 -8.59 17.18
C LEU A 66 -3.53 -9.33 17.46
N SER A 67 -3.82 -9.59 18.73
CA SER A 67 -5.08 -10.23 19.14
C SER A 67 -6.31 -9.44 18.70
N ARG A 68 -6.26 -8.10 18.76
CA ARG A 68 -7.36 -7.25 18.29
C ARG A 68 -7.55 -7.35 16.77
N LEU A 69 -6.46 -7.40 16.00
CA LEU A 69 -6.54 -7.61 14.55
C LEU A 69 -7.11 -8.99 14.21
N GLU A 70 -6.72 -10.04 14.94
CA GLU A 70 -7.26 -11.39 14.76
C GLU A 70 -8.76 -11.45 15.05
N GLU A 71 -9.23 -10.77 16.11
CA GLU A 71 -10.65 -10.63 16.42
C GLU A 71 -11.40 -9.94 15.27
N LEU A 72 -10.93 -8.77 14.84
CA LEU A 72 -11.55 -8.01 13.75
C LEU A 72 -11.56 -8.79 12.44
N SER A 73 -10.50 -9.55 12.14
CA SER A 73 -10.38 -10.32 10.90
C SER A 73 -11.44 -11.42 10.72
N LYS A 74 -12.11 -11.81 11.80
CA LYS A 74 -13.21 -12.78 11.80
C LYS A 74 -14.54 -12.14 11.38
N GLU A 75 -14.63 -10.82 11.42
CA GLU A 75 -15.83 -10.09 11.03
C GLU A 75 -15.89 -9.93 9.50
N CYS A 76 -17.10 -10.06 8.93
CA CYS A 76 -17.36 -9.80 7.52
C CYS A 76 -17.59 -8.30 7.26
N THR A 77 -16.73 -7.44 7.81
CA THR A 77 -16.78 -5.98 7.68
C THR A 77 -15.59 -5.47 6.88
N ASP A 78 -15.63 -4.21 6.44
CA ASP A 78 -14.51 -3.55 5.76
C ASP A 78 -13.24 -3.58 6.64
N VAL A 79 -13.40 -3.23 7.92
CA VAL A 79 -12.36 -3.31 8.96
C VAL A 79 -11.83 -4.74 9.10
N GLY A 80 -12.70 -5.75 9.09
CA GLY A 80 -12.29 -7.14 9.18
C GLY A 80 -11.52 -7.63 7.95
N GLN A 81 -11.95 -7.23 6.75
CA GLN A 81 -11.22 -7.53 5.51
C GLN A 81 -9.84 -6.83 5.48
N PHE A 82 -9.75 -5.61 6.01
CA PHE A 82 -8.48 -4.89 6.16
C PHE A 82 -7.56 -5.61 7.14
N ALA A 83 -8.05 -5.93 8.34
CA ALA A 83 -7.28 -6.66 9.36
C ALA A 83 -6.78 -8.00 8.81
N LYS A 84 -7.63 -8.73 8.09
CA LYS A 84 -7.25 -9.98 7.42
C LYS A 84 -6.17 -9.80 6.35
N GLU A 85 -6.17 -8.69 5.62
CA GLU A 85 -5.08 -8.39 4.69
C GLU A 85 -3.79 -8.08 5.43
N LEU A 86 -3.88 -7.28 6.49
CA LEU A 86 -2.72 -6.87 7.27
C LEU A 86 -2.02 -8.07 7.91
N LEU A 87 -2.79 -9.00 8.48
CA LEU A 87 -2.29 -10.24 9.09
C LEU A 87 -1.61 -11.19 8.07
N LYS A 88 -1.97 -11.13 6.79
CA LYS A 88 -1.31 -11.93 5.75
C LYS A 88 0.09 -11.40 5.38
N ARG A 89 0.41 -10.17 5.79
CA ARG A 89 1.65 -9.50 5.44
C ARG A 89 2.57 -9.45 6.65
N GLU A 90 3.05 -10.62 7.06
CA GLU A 90 3.93 -10.78 8.22
C GLU A 90 5.08 -9.76 8.21
N SER A 91 5.77 -9.58 7.07
CA SER A 91 6.87 -8.61 6.98
C SER A 91 6.46 -7.14 7.12
N LEU A 92 5.22 -6.78 6.77
CA LEU A 92 4.69 -5.43 7.02
C LEU A 92 4.28 -5.32 8.50
N LEU A 93 3.64 -6.35 9.04
CA LEU A 93 3.23 -6.41 10.42
C LEU A 93 4.43 -6.25 11.36
N ASP A 94 5.53 -6.97 11.11
CA ASP A 94 6.78 -6.85 11.87
C ASP A 94 7.35 -5.43 11.87
N LYS A 95 7.23 -4.72 10.73
CA LYS A 95 7.66 -3.32 10.63
C LYS A 95 6.77 -2.37 11.44
N LEU A 96 5.46 -2.60 11.38
CA LEU A 96 4.48 -1.81 12.13
C LEU A 96 4.57 -2.07 13.64
N ASP A 97 4.97 -3.28 14.03
CA ASP A 97 5.19 -3.71 15.41
C ASP A 97 6.59 -3.36 15.95
N SER A 98 7.52 -3.01 15.07
CA SER A 98 8.84 -2.54 15.49
C SER A 98 8.73 -1.12 16.04
N ASP A 99 8.97 -0.97 17.34
CA ASP A 99 9.21 0.35 17.91
C ASP A 99 10.61 0.89 17.54
N GLY A 100 10.95 2.10 17.99
CA GLY A 100 12.25 2.74 17.69
C GLY A 100 13.49 1.93 18.13
N ASP A 101 13.33 0.96 19.04
CA ASP A 101 14.36 0.02 19.50
C ASP A 101 14.28 -1.36 18.80
N LYS A 102 13.40 -1.49 17.79
CA LYS A 102 13.12 -2.71 16.99
C LYS A 102 12.65 -3.89 17.83
N TRP A 103 12.05 -3.62 18.98
CA TRP A 103 11.43 -4.66 19.77
C TRP A 103 10.05 -4.99 19.17
N LEU A 104 9.78 -6.28 18.96
CA LEU A 104 8.45 -6.78 18.58
C LEU A 104 7.67 -7.06 19.88
N ASP A 105 6.87 -6.09 20.33
CA ASP A 105 6.09 -6.21 21.57
C ASP A 105 4.63 -6.64 21.32
N GLY A 106 4.27 -6.89 20.05
CA GLY A 106 2.92 -7.24 19.63
C GLY A 106 1.95 -6.06 19.68
N LYS A 107 2.47 -4.82 19.73
CA LYS A 107 1.72 -3.57 19.76
C LYS A 107 2.17 -2.62 18.66
N ILE A 108 1.24 -2.33 17.78
CA ILE A 108 1.38 -1.29 16.76
C ILE A 108 0.93 0.05 17.36
N SER A 109 1.84 1.01 17.41
CA SER A 109 1.56 2.37 17.90
C SER A 109 1.34 3.35 16.74
N PRO A 110 0.71 4.52 16.96
CA PRO A 110 0.60 5.54 15.93
C PRO A 110 1.97 5.97 15.39
N GLN A 111 2.99 6.01 16.26
CA GLN A 111 4.33 6.41 15.92
C GLN A 111 5.02 5.38 15.00
N SER A 112 4.98 4.09 15.34
CA SER A 112 5.57 3.04 14.52
C SER A 112 4.95 2.96 13.12
N ILE A 113 3.65 3.27 13.00
CA ILE A 113 2.99 3.40 11.69
C ILE A 113 3.57 4.58 10.89
N GLN A 114 3.76 5.75 11.51
CA GLN A 114 4.35 6.91 10.82
C GLN A 114 5.79 6.64 10.39
N ASP A 115 6.58 5.99 11.25
CA ASP A 115 7.96 5.63 10.95
C ASP A 115 8.03 4.64 9.78
N THR A 116 7.14 3.64 9.76
CA THR A 116 6.99 2.70 8.64
C THR A 116 6.60 3.42 7.34
N ILE A 117 5.66 4.37 7.40
CA ILE A 117 5.27 5.19 6.23
C ILE A 117 6.47 5.99 5.72
N ALA A 118 7.25 6.59 6.62
CA ALA A 118 8.43 7.37 6.28
C ALA A 118 9.49 6.48 5.61
N GLU A 119 9.79 5.31 6.18
CA GLU A 119 10.73 4.34 5.63
C GLU A 119 10.30 3.88 4.22
N LEU A 120 9.06 3.40 4.07
CA LEU A 120 8.54 2.93 2.79
C LEU A 120 8.51 4.04 1.72
N THR A 121 8.27 5.28 2.13
CA THR A 121 8.33 6.44 1.24
C THR A 121 9.76 6.71 0.77
N GLN A 122 10.75 6.63 1.66
CA GLN A 122 12.17 6.79 1.30
C GLN A 122 12.66 5.67 0.38
N LEU A 123 12.30 4.41 0.66
CA LEU A 123 12.64 3.28 -0.20
C LEU A 123 12.09 3.45 -1.63
N ARG A 124 10.83 3.90 -1.77
CA ARG A 124 10.26 4.19 -3.10
C ARG A 124 10.98 5.32 -3.83
N LYS A 125 11.42 6.37 -3.13
CA LYS A 125 12.20 7.46 -3.74
C LYS A 125 13.55 6.95 -4.23
N ASN A 126 14.27 6.20 -3.39
CA ASN A 126 15.59 5.66 -3.70
C ASN A 126 15.54 4.67 -4.89
N SER A 127 14.48 3.86 -4.99
CA SER A 127 14.28 2.97 -6.13
C SER A 127 13.96 3.73 -7.42
N GLN A 128 13.17 4.81 -7.37
CA GLN A 128 12.91 5.64 -8.55
C GLN A 128 14.18 6.35 -9.04
N VAL A 129 15.01 6.87 -8.13
CA VAL A 129 16.30 7.49 -8.48
C VAL A 129 17.22 6.48 -9.17
N LYS A 130 17.28 5.23 -8.69
CA LYS A 130 18.10 4.18 -9.32
C LYS A 130 17.64 3.82 -10.74
N VAL A 131 16.34 3.81 -11.01
CA VAL A 131 15.80 3.51 -12.35
C VAL A 131 16.06 4.67 -13.32
N SER A 132 16.03 5.93 -12.86
CA SER A 132 16.36 7.09 -13.69
C SER A 132 17.84 7.14 -14.10
N VAL A 133 18.77 6.70 -13.24
CA VAL A 133 20.21 6.72 -13.53
C VAL A 133 20.62 5.66 -14.56
N ILE A 134 19.91 4.53 -14.63
CA ILE A 134 20.19 3.45 -15.59
C ILE A 134 19.51 3.63 -16.97
N SER A 135 18.57 4.58 -17.11
CA SER A 135 17.88 4.89 -18.37
C SER A 135 18.61 5.96 -19.22
N GLY A 136 19.93 6.00 -19.15
CA GLY A 136 20.80 6.32 -20.29
C GLY A 136 20.47 7.55 -21.14
N VAL A 137 20.59 8.75 -20.57
CA VAL A 137 21.20 9.85 -21.32
C VAL A 137 22.46 10.22 -20.56
N ALA A 138 23.60 9.67 -20.98
CA ALA A 138 24.88 10.17 -20.54
C ALA A 138 24.95 11.67 -20.92
N PRO A 139 25.42 12.58 -20.05
CA PRO A 139 25.76 13.91 -20.51
C PRO A 139 26.88 13.76 -21.54
N LEU A 140 26.55 14.00 -22.81
CA LEU A 140 27.52 14.15 -23.87
C LEU A 140 28.35 15.39 -23.52
N VAL A 141 29.52 15.20 -22.91
CA VAL A 141 30.50 16.27 -22.76
C VAL A 141 31.06 16.51 -24.16
N GLU A 142 30.44 17.43 -24.88
CA GLU A 142 30.95 17.95 -26.14
C GLU A 142 32.16 18.85 -25.82
N VAL A 143 33.37 18.28 -25.87
CA VAL A 143 34.59 19.08 -26.05
C VAL A 143 35.07 18.88 -27.47
N THR A 144 34.97 19.97 -28.22
CA THR A 144 35.38 20.15 -29.60
C THR A 144 36.85 19.80 -29.84
N PRO A 145 37.22 19.28 -31.03
CA PRO A 145 38.61 18.98 -31.37
C PRO A 145 39.32 20.23 -31.89
N ALA A 146 40.47 20.58 -31.30
CA ALA A 146 41.41 21.54 -31.89
C ALA A 146 42.85 21.02 -31.82
N VAL A 147 43.21 20.28 -32.88
CA VAL A 147 44.42 20.43 -33.70
C VAL A 147 45.80 20.53 -33.01
N VAL A 148 46.53 19.41 -33.10
CA VAL A 148 47.90 19.22 -33.65
C VAL A 148 49.05 20.18 -33.28
N ALA A 149 50.00 19.60 -32.52
CA ALA A 149 51.47 19.57 -32.63
C ALA A 149 52.28 20.76 -33.18
N THR A 150 53.33 21.13 -32.42
CA THR A 150 54.68 21.37 -32.99
C THR A 150 55.78 20.94 -32.02
N VAL A 151 56.77 20.24 -32.55
CA VAL A 151 58.00 19.71 -31.93
C VAL A 151 59.13 20.74 -32.05
N GLY A 152 60.03 20.88 -31.06
CA GLY A 152 61.38 21.45 -31.27
C GLY A 152 62.00 22.24 -30.10
N PRO A 153 63.35 22.31 -30.01
CA PRO A 153 64.09 22.09 -28.77
C PRO A 153 64.88 23.33 -28.27
N LEU A 154 65.43 23.25 -27.04
CA LEU A 154 66.69 23.88 -26.62
C LEU A 154 67.42 22.99 -25.61
#